data_AF-A0A3D4X5P1-F1
#
_entry.id   AF-A0A3D4X5P1-F1
#
_cell.length_a   1.000
_cell.length_b   1.000
_cell.length_c   1.000
_cell.angle_alpha   90.00
_cell.angle_beta   90.00
_cell.angle_gamma   90.00
#
_symmetry.space_group_name_H-M   'P 1'
#
loop_
_entity.id
_entity.type
_entity.pdbx_description
1 polymer ?
#
loop_
_entity_poly.entity_id
_entity_poly.type
_entity_poly.pdbx_seq_one_letter_code
_entity_poly.pdbx_strand_id
1 'polypeptide(L)' 'MTQKEISSAVIERLPRYYRYLDELREEGVERISSAELSRRMRVTASQIRQ' A
#
# COMPACT_ATOMS: atom_id res chain seq x y z
N MET A 1 -14.06 23.21 -5.84
CA MET A 1 -13.35 22.14 -5.13
C MET A 1 -12.04 21.90 -5.85
N THR A 2 -10.91 22.25 -5.26
CA THR A 2 -9.58 21.98 -5.82
C THR A 2 -9.37 20.47 -5.83
N GLN A 3 -9.20 19.88 -7.02
CA GLN A 3 -8.77 18.48 -7.12
C GLN A 3 -7.39 18.39 -6.46
N LYS A 4 -7.28 17.63 -5.37
CA LYS A 4 -5.98 17.26 -4.83
C LYS A 4 -5.37 16.26 -5.80
N GLU A 5 -4.41 16.72 -6.60
CA GLU A 5 -3.62 15.83 -7.44
C GLU A 5 -2.92 14.79 -6.56
N ILE A 6 -2.99 13.54 -6.97
CA ILE A 6 -2.26 12.46 -6.29
C ILE A 6 -0.77 12.74 -6.50
N SER A 7 -0.01 12.87 -5.40
CA SER A 7 1.42 13.14 -5.50
C SER A 7 2.14 12.04 -6.29
N SER A 8 3.14 12.41 -7.09
CA SER A 8 3.95 11.45 -7.86
C SER A 8 4.55 10.35 -6.97
N ALA A 9 4.96 10.70 -5.75
CA ALA A 9 5.48 9.74 -4.77
C ALA A 9 4.44 8.67 -4.34
N VAL A 10 3.14 8.96 -4.39
CA VAL A 10 2.07 7.96 -4.15
C VAL A 10 1.95 7.05 -5.37
N ILE A 11 1.95 7.62 -6.58
CA ILE A 11 1.86 6.86 -7.84
C ILE A 11 3.02 5.87 -7.96
N GLU A 12 4.24 6.29 -7.63
CA GLU A 12 5.44 5.44 -7.62
C GLU A 12 5.35 4.24 -6.66
N ARG A 13 4.55 4.35 -5.59
CA ARG A 13 4.33 3.25 -4.63
C ARG A 13 3.28 2.24 -5.10
N LEU A 14 2.38 2.62 -6.01
CA LEU A 14 1.26 1.74 -6.45
C LEU A 14 1.73 0.39 -7.02
N PRO A 15 2.75 0.32 -7.90
CA PRO A 15 3.24 -0.97 -8.38
C PRO A 15 3.82 -1.85 -7.27
N ARG A 16 4.34 -1.23 -6.21
CA ARG A 16 4.85 -1.96 -5.05
C ARG A 16 3.71 -2.51 -4.20
N TYR A 17 2.64 -1.74 -3.96
CA TYR A 17 1.45 -2.25 -3.30
C TYR A 17 0.86 -3.43 -4.06
N TYR A 18 0.74 -3.32 -5.39
CA TYR A 18 0.23 -4.40 -6.23
C TYR A 18 1.00 -5.71 -6.03
N ARG A 19 2.34 -5.68 -6.09
CA ARG A 19 3.17 -6.89 -5.88
C ARG A 19 2.92 -7.57 -4.53
N TYR A 20 2.91 -6.80 -3.43
CA TYR A 20 2.66 -7.41 -2.11
C TYR A 20 1.23 -7.93 -1.96
N LEU A 21 0.24 -7.27 -2.55
CA LEU A 21 -1.13 -7.76 -2.53
C LEU A 21 -1.28 -9.05 -3.35
N ASP A 22 -0.52 -9.18 -4.44
CA ASP A 22 -0.48 -10.39 -5.27
C ASP A 22 0.12 -11.57 -4.48
N GLU A 23 1.26 -11.36 -3.82
CA GLU A 23 1.86 -12.35 -2.91
C GLU A 23 0.88 -12.76 -1.80
N LEU A 24 0.22 -11.80 -1.16
CA LEU A 24 -0.75 -12.07 -0.10
C LEU A 24 -1.95 -12.86 -0.61
N ARG A 25 -2.40 -12.59 -1.85
CA ARG A 25 -3.47 -13.34 -2.50
C ARG A 25 -3.04 -14.78 -2.78
N GLU A 26 -1.82 -15.00 -3.25
CA GLU A 26 -1.25 -16.34 -3.47
C GLU A 26 -1.08 -17.11 -2.15
N GLU A 27 -0.76 -16.41 -1.06
CA GLU A 27 -0.71 -16.95 0.31
C GLU A 27 -2.12 -17.22 0.91
N GLY A 28 -3.20 -16.88 0.21
CA GLY A 28 -4.59 -17.06 0.68
C GLY A 28 -5.01 -16.05 1.76
N VAL A 29 -4.29 -14.94 1.91
CA VAL A 29 -4.59 -13.90 2.91
C VAL A 29 -5.73 -13.03 2.40
N GLU A 30 -6.91 -13.18 3.00
CA GLU A 30 -8.09 -12.37 2.67
C GLU A 30 -8.05 -10.95 3.25
N ARG A 31 -7.36 -10.76 4.38
CA ARG A 31 -7.32 -9.48 5.11
C ARG A 31 -5.94 -9.25 5.69
N ILE A 32 -5.45 -8.01 5.57
CA ILE A 32 -4.19 -7.56 6.16
C ILE A 32 -4.38 -6.20 6.83
N SER A 33 -3.73 -5.97 7.98
CA SER A 33 -3.74 -4.67 8.63
C SER A 33 -2.69 -3.73 8.04
N SER A 34 -2.94 -2.42 8.08
CA SER A 34 -1.92 -1.43 7.68
C SER A 34 -0.62 -1.53 8.50
N ALA A 35 -0.71 -1.98 9.76
CA ALA A 35 0.46 -2.24 10.60
C ALA A 35 1.30 -3.41 10.07
N GLU A 36 0.66 -4.53 9.71
CA GLU A 36 1.31 -5.70 9.09
C GLU A 36 1.97 -5.32 7.76
N LEU A 37 1.21 -4.68 6.88
CA LEU A 37 1.68 -4.28 5.56
C LEU A 37 2.82 -3.28 5.65
N SER A 38 2.76 -2.33 6.61
CA SER A 38 3.82 -1.36 6.85
C SER A 38 5.16 -2.01 7.22
N ARG A 39 5.14 -3.08 8.04
CA ARG A 39 6.34 -3.85 8.38
C ARG A 39 6.94 -4.55 7.15
N ARG A 40 6.09 -5.20 6.34
CA ARG A 40 6.51 -5.91 5.12
C ARG A 40 7.09 -4.95 4.07
N MET A 41 6.50 -3.75 3.95
CA MET A 41 6.88 -2.74 2.97
C MET A 41 7.94 -1.73 3.44
N ARG A 42 8.28 -1.69 4.73
CA ARG A 42 9.18 -0.70 5.34
C ARG A 42 8.72 0.75 5.08
N VAL A 43 7.41 0.99 5.20
CA VAL A 43 6.79 2.34 5.18
C VAL A 43 6.00 2.53 6.46
N THR A 44 5.49 3.73 6.76
CA THR A 44 4.61 3.90 7.91
C THR A 44 3.18 3.46 7.60
N ALA A 45 2.45 2.98 8.59
CA ALA A 45 1.03 2.64 8.42
C ALA A 45 0.17 3.86 8.04
N SER A 46 0.60 5.08 8.39
CA SER A 46 -0.08 6.31 7.98
C SER A 46 0.06 6.59 6.48
N GLN A 47 1.24 6.35 5.90
CA GLN A 47 1.49 6.53 4.46
C GLN A 47 0.72 5.53 3.57
N ILE A 48 0.32 4.40 4.13
CA ILE A 48 -0.53 3.40 3.46
C ILE A 48 -2.00 3.87 3.45
N ARG A 49 -2.44 4.56 4.50
CA ARG A 49 -3.83 5.01 4.67
C ARG A 49 -4.13 6.37 4.03
N GLN A 50 -3.09 7.11 3.67
CA GLN A 50 -3.14 8.44 3.07
C GLN A 50 -3.25 8.34 1.55
#